data_AF-A0A3P7IL15-F1
#
_entry.id   AF-A0A3P7IL15-F1
#
_cell.length_a   1.000
_cell.length_b   1.000
_cell.length_c   1.000
_cell.angle_alpha   90.00
_cell.angle_beta   90.00
_cell.angle_gamma   90.00
#
_symmetry.space_group_name_H-M   'P 1'
#
loop_
_entity.id
_entity.type
_entity.pdbx_description
1 polymer ?
#
loop_
_entity_poly.entity_id
_entity_poly.type
_entity_poly.pdbx_seq_one_letter_code
_entity_poly.pdbx_strand_id
1 'polypeptide(L)'
;MKIDHQNFSPCNGELPPLCANLIETIKNATTVERFIEELNRARDLQAVLGKTELSRWADVLNRCDEILEDATVIQNYEMKVDKCPVTKYNTISILRFTGLLFDCTSTRRIYASTDV
;
A
#
# COMPACT_ATOMS: atom_id res chain seq x y z
N MET A 1 -2.96 -1.61 10.51
CA MET A 1 -4.44 -1.69 10.36
C MET A 1 -4.74 -2.64 9.23
N LYS A 2 -5.22 -3.85 9.53
CA LYS A 2 -5.51 -4.86 8.50
C LYS A 2 -6.86 -4.58 7.85
N ILE A 3 -6.88 -4.50 6.53
CA ILE A 3 -8.09 -4.22 5.77
C ILE A 3 -8.84 -5.53 5.53
N ASP A 4 -10.08 -5.63 6.04
CA ASP A 4 -10.95 -6.80 5.88
C ASP A 4 -11.73 -6.71 4.56
N HIS A 5 -11.61 -7.75 3.74
CA HIS A 5 -12.30 -7.84 2.46
C HIS A 5 -13.83 -7.97 2.58
N GLN A 6 -14.35 -8.38 3.74
CA GLN A 6 -15.78 -8.57 3.98
C GLN A 6 -16.57 -7.25 4.07
N ASN A 7 -15.89 -6.13 4.34
CA ASN A 7 -16.52 -4.82 4.53
C ASN A 7 -16.56 -3.97 3.25
N PHE A 8 -16.09 -4.48 2.10
CA PHE A 8 -16.13 -3.73 0.86
C PHE A 8 -17.47 -3.85 0.15
N SER A 9 -18.00 -2.71 -0.30
CA SER A 9 -18.99 -2.72 -1.37
C SER A 9 -18.29 -3.17 -2.66
N PRO A 10 -18.89 -4.10 -3.45
CA PRO A 10 -18.27 -4.58 -4.68
C PRO A 10 -18.00 -3.43 -5.66
N CYS A 11 -16.75 -3.33 -6.11
CA CYS A 11 -16.34 -2.33 -7.09
C CYS A 11 -16.83 -2.73 -8.49
N ASN A 12 -17.86 -2.02 -8.99
CA ASN A 12 -18.46 -2.27 -10.30
C ASN A 12 -17.82 -1.47 -11.44
N GLY A 13 -16.83 -0.61 -11.15
CA GLY A 13 -16.14 0.19 -12.16
C GLY A 13 -15.05 -0.60 -12.89
N GLU A 14 -14.94 -0.43 -14.21
CA GLU A 14 -13.86 -1.01 -15.01
C GLU A 14 -12.48 -0.55 -14.50
N LEU A 15 -11.59 -1.51 -14.24
CA LEU A 15 -10.21 -1.25 -13.85
C LEU A 15 -9.35 -1.11 -15.12
N PRO A 16 -8.67 0.02 -15.35
CA PRO A 16 -7.78 0.15 -16.49
C PRO A 16 -6.74 -0.99 -16.52
N PRO A 17 -6.46 -1.64 -17.67
CA PRO A 17 -5.56 -2.78 -17.75
C PRO A 17 -4.16 -2.50 -17.18
N LEU A 18 -3.67 -1.27 -17.36
CA LEU A 18 -2.38 -0.86 -16.81
C LEU A 18 -2.36 -0.88 -15.28
N CYS A 19 -3.46 -0.48 -14.63
CA CYS A 19 -3.59 -0.57 -13.17
C CYS A 19 -3.77 -2.00 -12.69
N ALA A 20 -4.55 -2.82 -13.40
CA ALA A 20 -4.69 -4.23 -13.08
C ALA A 20 -3.33 -4.94 -13.11
N ASN A 21 -2.56 -4.74 -14.18
CA ASN A 21 -1.23 -5.30 -14.32
C ASN A 21 -0.26 -4.80 -13.24
N LEU A 22 -0.32 -3.51 -12.89
CA LEU A 22 0.51 -2.94 -11.83
C LEU A 22 0.20 -3.56 -10.47
N ILE A 23 -1.08 -3.63 -10.09
CA ILE A 23 -1.52 -4.22 -8.81
C ILE A 23 -1.08 -5.69 -8.75
N GLU A 24 -1.32 -6.46 -9.80
CA GLU A 24 -0.89 -7.87 -9.87
C GLU A 24 0.63 -8.02 -9.82
N THR A 25 1.39 -7.15 -10.49
CA THR A 25 2.87 -7.19 -10.44
C THR A 25 3.37 -6.93 -9.01
N ILE A 26 2.80 -5.94 -8.32
CA ILE A 26 3.14 -5.64 -6.93
C ILE A 26 2.77 -6.80 -6.01
N LYS A 27 1.56 -7.37 -6.15
CA LYS A 27 1.08 -8.49 -5.33
C LYS A 27 1.94 -9.75 -5.48
N ASN A 28 2.44 -10.00 -6.70
CA ASN A 28 3.26 -11.17 -6.99
C ASN A 28 4.74 -10.99 -6.60
N ALA A 29 5.14 -9.83 -6.07
CA ALA A 29 6.49 -9.62 -5.56
C ALA A 29 6.74 -10.46 -4.30
N THR A 30 7.61 -11.47 -4.41
CA THR A 30 7.87 -12.41 -3.31
C THR A 30 8.84 -11.88 -2.27
N THR A 31 9.76 -10.99 -2.65
CA THR A 31 10.73 -10.35 -1.74
C THR A 31 10.31 -8.92 -1.40
N VAL A 32 10.74 -8.43 -0.22
CA VAL A 32 10.52 -7.04 0.19
C VAL A 32 11.19 -6.07 -0.78
N GLU A 33 12.41 -6.36 -1.21
CA GLU A 33 13.14 -5.50 -2.16
C GLU A 33 12.36 -5.34 -3.47
N ARG A 34 11.87 -6.46 -4.04
CA ARG A 34 11.10 -6.43 -5.27
C ARG A 34 9.78 -5.69 -5.11
N PHE A 35 9.12 -5.89 -3.97
CA PHE A 35 7.89 -5.17 -3.64
C PHE A 35 8.14 -3.65 -3.59
N ILE A 36 9.21 -3.22 -2.92
CA ILE A 36 9.59 -1.81 -2.80
C ILE A 36 10.00 -1.20 -4.15
N GLU A 37 10.68 -1.94 -5.03
CA GLU A 37 10.96 -1.50 -6.39
C GLU A 37 9.68 -1.18 -7.17
N GLU A 38 8.69 -2.09 -7.12
CA GLU A 38 7.42 -1.91 -7.82
C GLU A 38 6.59 -0.75 -7.23
N LEU A 39 6.59 -0.57 -5.91
CA LEU A 39 5.97 0.60 -5.28
C LEU A 39 6.59 1.92 -5.75
N ASN A 40 7.91 1.94 -5.94
CA ASN A 40 8.60 3.13 -6.42
C ASN A 40 8.30 3.42 -7.91
N ARG A 41 8.13 2.38 -8.74
CA ARG A 41 7.70 2.51 -10.15
C ARG A 41 6.27 3.02 -10.28
N ALA A 42 5.40 2.72 -9.32
CA ALA A 42 4.01 3.21 -9.33
C ALA A 42 3.91 4.75 -9.34
N ARG A 43 4.96 5.47 -8.93
CA ARG A 43 5.01 6.94 -8.98
C ARG A 43 4.90 7.50 -10.40
N ASP A 44 5.45 6.79 -11.38
CA ASP A 44 5.39 7.19 -12.79
C ASP A 44 3.98 7.00 -13.38
N LEU A 45 3.09 6.34 -12.64
CA LEU A 45 1.75 5.95 -13.07
C LEU A 45 0.64 6.70 -12.33
N GLN A 46 0.94 7.87 -11.75
CA GLN A 46 0.01 8.69 -10.97
C GLN A 46 -1.35 8.93 -11.66
N ALA A 47 -1.33 9.26 -12.96
CA ALA A 47 -2.54 9.50 -13.75
C ALA A 47 -3.47 8.28 -13.86
N VAL A 48 -2.92 7.08 -13.64
CA VAL A 48 -3.64 5.81 -13.73
C VAL A 48 -4.15 5.39 -12.35
N LEU A 49 -3.36 5.63 -11.28
CA LEU A 49 -3.81 5.49 -9.89
C LEU A 49 -5.09 6.28 -9.63
N GLY A 50 -5.18 7.48 -10.21
CA GLY A 50 -6.35 8.37 -10.15
C GLY A 50 -7.67 7.79 -10.64
N LYS A 51 -7.62 6.66 -11.36
CA LYS A 51 -8.79 5.98 -11.93
C LYS A 51 -9.17 4.73 -11.15
N THR A 52 -8.56 4.50 -9.99
CA THR A 52 -8.77 3.30 -9.19
C THR A 52 -9.40 3.63 -7.83
N GLU A 53 -10.21 2.71 -7.33
CA GLU A 53 -10.69 2.76 -5.96
C GLU A 53 -9.65 2.16 -5.03
N LEU A 54 -9.50 2.75 -3.85
CA LEU A 54 -8.53 2.30 -2.84
C LEU A 54 -8.80 0.87 -2.34
N SER A 55 -10.04 0.36 -2.44
CA SER A 55 -10.40 -1.03 -2.14
C SER A 55 -9.60 -2.06 -2.96
N ARG A 56 -9.27 -1.72 -4.21
CA ARG A 56 -8.49 -2.59 -5.12
C ARG A 56 -7.03 -2.75 -4.69
N TRP A 57 -6.57 -1.91 -3.77
CA TRP A 57 -5.20 -1.91 -3.24
C TRP A 57 -5.09 -2.58 -1.88
N ALA A 58 -6.16 -3.16 -1.34
CA ALA A 58 -6.20 -3.73 0.00
C ALA A 58 -5.06 -4.74 0.26
N ASP A 59 -4.79 -5.67 -0.66
CA ASP A 59 -3.70 -6.64 -0.53
C ASP A 59 -2.33 -5.97 -0.46
N VAL A 60 -2.11 -4.95 -1.31
CA VAL A 60 -0.86 -4.18 -1.36
C VAL A 60 -0.69 -3.38 -0.07
N LEU A 61 -1.76 -2.79 0.44
CA LEU A 61 -1.76 -2.02 1.69
C LEU A 61 -1.53 -2.91 2.91
N ASN A 62 -2.11 -4.12 2.93
CA ASN A 62 -1.87 -5.11 3.98
C ASN A 62 -0.39 -5.53 4.00
N ARG A 63 0.21 -5.79 2.82
CA ARG A 63 1.66 -6.06 2.71
C ARG A 63 2.52 -4.87 3.17
N CYS A 64 2.09 -3.63 2.90
CA CYS A 64 2.75 -2.44 3.44
C CYS A 64 2.70 -2.42 4.97
N ASP A 65 1.55 -2.71 5.56
CA ASP A 65 1.34 -2.74 7.02
C ASP A 65 2.26 -3.78 7.69
N GLU A 66 2.38 -4.99 7.13
CA GLU A 66 3.30 -6.04 7.62
C GLU A 66 4.76 -5.57 7.67
N ILE A 67 5.23 -4.88 6.62
CA ILE A 67 6.60 -4.37 6.55
C ILE A 67 6.80 -3.21 7.54
N LEU A 68 5.79 -2.34 7.69
CA LEU A 68 5.85 -1.24 8.65
C LEU A 68 5.82 -1.73 10.10
N GLU A 69 5.03 -2.76 10.40
CA GLU A 69 4.99 -3.39 11.72
C GLU A 69 6.38 -3.92 12.12
N ASP A 70 7.04 -4.68 11.24
CA ASP A 70 8.42 -5.14 11.45
C ASP A 70 9.40 -3.97 11.64
N ALA A 71 9.22 -2.87 10.89
CA ALA A 71 10.07 -1.69 11.00
C ALA A 71 9.92 -0.98 12.37
N THR A 72 8.76 -1.09 13.02
CA THR A 72 8.47 -0.47 14.32
C THR A 72 8.82 -1.33 15.53
N VAL A 73 9.31 -2.56 15.33
CA VAL A 73 9.75 -3.43 16.43
C VAL A 73 10.84 -2.74 17.24
N ILE A 74 10.60 -2.59 18.55
CA ILE A 74 11.52 -1.94 19.48
C ILE A 74 12.51 -2.96 20.03
N GLN A 75 13.81 -2.65 19.92
CA GLN A 75 14.90 -3.42 20.52
C GLN A 75 15.93 -2.46 21.12
N ASN A 76 16.21 -2.63 22.41
CA ASN A 76 17.10 -1.76 23.20
C ASN A 76 16.67 -0.27 23.12
N TYR A 77 15.40 0.02 23.41
CA TYR A 77 14.83 1.38 23.45
C TYR A 77 14.80 2.13 22.10
N GLU A 78 15.07 1.45 20.99
CA GLU A 78 15.10 2.04 19.66
C GLU A 78 14.30 1.17 18.68
N MET A 79 13.67 1.75 17.67
CA MET A 79 12.96 0.98 16.65
C MET A 79 13.93 0.42 15.60
N LYS A 80 13.57 -0.71 14.99
CA LYS A 80 14.37 -1.34 13.91
C LYS A 80 14.68 -0.35 12.77
N VAL A 81 13.70 0.50 12.42
CA VAL A 81 13.84 1.56 11.40
C VAL A 81 14.94 2.58 11.71
N ASP A 82 15.27 2.81 12.99
CA ASP A 82 16.29 3.77 13.38
C ASP A 82 17.70 3.24 13.12
N LYS A 83 17.88 1.92 13.21
CA LYS A 83 19.18 1.23 13.12
C LYS A 83 19.54 0.73 11.74
N CYS A 84 18.54 0.39 10.92
CA CYS A 84 18.76 -0.27 9.64
C CYS A 84 18.45 0.68 8.46
N PRO A 85 19.46 1.10 7.68
CA PRO A 85 19.24 1.97 6.51
C PRO A 85 18.28 1.36 5.47
N VAL A 86 18.32 0.04 5.29
CA VAL A 86 17.41 -0.68 4.38
C VAL A 86 15.98 -0.60 4.87
N THR A 87 15.75 -0.88 6.17
CA THR A 87 14.41 -0.74 6.77
C THR A 87 13.90 0.69 6.66
N LYS A 88 14.74 1.69 6.95
CA LYS A 88 14.40 3.11 6.77
C LYS A 88 14.01 3.45 5.34
N TYR A 89 14.77 2.98 4.36
CA TYR A 89 14.45 3.16 2.94
C TYR A 89 13.10 2.53 2.55
N ASN A 90 12.83 1.32 3.02
CA ASN A 90 11.58 0.61 2.77
C ASN A 90 10.39 1.37 3.39
N THR A 91 10.51 1.79 4.65
CA THR A 91 9.50 2.60 5.34
C THR A 91 9.20 3.89 4.59
N ILE A 92 10.22 4.65 4.17
CA ILE A 92 10.02 5.89 3.40
C ILE A 92 9.34 5.60 2.05
N SER A 93 9.72 4.52 1.38
CA SER A 93 9.12 4.14 0.10
C SER A 93 7.64 3.82 0.24
N ILE A 94 7.27 3.06 1.29
CA ILE A 94 5.89 2.73 1.61
C ILE A 94 5.10 4.00 1.93
N LEU A 95 5.59 4.86 2.82
CA LEU A 95 4.90 6.11 3.20
C LEU A 95 4.64 7.03 2.02
N ARG A 96 5.60 7.12 1.09
CA ARG A 96 5.43 7.90 -0.15
C ARG A 96 4.40 7.28 -1.08
N PHE A 97 4.42 5.95 -1.23
CA PHE A 97 3.45 5.24 -2.05
C PHE A 97 2.03 5.36 -1.49
N THR A 98 1.83 5.15 -0.19
CA THR A 98 0.51 5.25 0.43
C THR A 98 -0.01 6.68 0.39
N GLY A 99 0.84 7.69 0.60
CA GLY A 99 0.48 9.09 0.38
C GLY A 99 0.00 9.36 -1.04
N LEU A 100 0.78 8.95 -2.05
CA LEU A 100 0.39 9.07 -3.47
C LEU A 100 -0.94 8.36 -3.76
N LEU A 101 -1.11 7.16 -3.22
CA LEU A 101 -2.30 6.37 -3.43
C LEU A 101 -3.54 7.06 -2.85
N PHE A 102 -3.45 7.57 -1.61
CA PHE A 102 -4.55 8.30 -0.98
C PHE A 102 -4.87 9.63 -1.69
N ASP A 103 -3.86 10.31 -2.22
CA ASP A 103 -4.05 11.55 -2.98
C ASP A 103 -4.75 11.31 -4.32
N CYS A 104 -4.52 10.15 -4.94
CA CYS A 104 -5.04 9.84 -6.27
C CYS A 104 -6.36 9.08 -6.26
N THR A 105 -6.56 8.18 -5.30
CA THR A 105 -7.72 7.28 -5.31
C THR A 105 -8.94 7.93 -4.65
N SER A 106 -10.12 7.72 -5.23
CA SER A 106 -11.37 8.18 -4.62
C SER A 106 -11.74 7.29 -3.43
N THR A 107 -11.84 7.88 -2.23
CA THR A 107 -12.30 7.23 -1.01
C THR A 107 -13.83 7.21 -0.94
N ARG A 108 -14.49 6.39 -1.76
CA ARG A 108 -15.88 6.00 -1.44
C ARG A 108 -15.83 4.93 -0.32
N ARG A 109 -15.82 5.40 0.93
CA ARG A 109 -16.00 4.63 2.18
C ARG A 109 -15.17 3.34 2.30
N ILE A 110 -13.90 3.48 2.69
CA ILE A 110 -13.01 2.34 2.96
C ILE A 110 -12.67 2.22 4.44
N TYR A 111 -12.79 3.34 5.17
CA TYR A 111 -12.76 3.32 6.62
C TYR A 111 -14.19 3.22 7.13
N ALA A 112 -14.60 2.03 7.56
CA ALA A 112 -15.67 1.91 8.54
C ALA A 112 -15.10 2.38 9.88
N SER A 113 -15.00 3.70 10.09
CA SER A 113 -15.09 4.18 11.46
C SER A 113 -16.52 3.90 11.88
N THR A 114 -16.68 3.07 12.91
CA THR A 114 -17.93 2.84 13.62
C THR A 114 -18.68 4.17 13.81
N ASP A 115 -19.72 4.39 13.00
CA ASP A 115 -20.78 5.32 13.34
C ASP A 115 -21.64 4.60 14.38
N VAL A 116 -21.69 5.22 15.56
CA VAL A 116 -22.55 4.88 16.70
C VAL A 116 -24.01 5.06 16.33
#